data_AF-A0AB39TAP0-F1
#
_entry.id   AF-A0AB39TAP0-F1
#
_cell.length_a   1.000
_cell.length_b   1.000
_cell.length_c   1.000
_cell.angle_alpha   90.00
_cell.angle_beta   90.00
_cell.angle_gamma   90.00
#
_symmetry.space_group_name_H-M   'P 1'
#
loop_
_entity.id
_entity.type
_entity.pdbx_description
1 polymer ?
#
loop_
_entity_poly.entity_id
_entity_poly.type
_entity_poly.pdbx_seq_one_letter_code
_entity_poly.pdbx_strand_id
1 'polypeptide(L)'
;MTAFVLVSDTFTGGWVWEETAALLRAAGAEAYPVTLTGMGDRRAEAGPGTGLETHIEELVGLVDGITAAEVVLVGHGYGLYPVFGAADRRAGRVARIVSVDTGPPGPGETAVRSVPDPEVRELLAGRPDAPVPPPAPGTWSRWGSVEGVPAEALVRLESEAAPQPAGTLTEPLRLTGAAAALPTTGVLCAANGQSIAMVEMAVASGPPQFRVFTEERFRFFELATGHWPMLSVPAELAEVLLSAAAGEGHRATPPEGDGHEQPSHLLPFLLDVPERPRERVGRVDLHLPDAEGPRPAIVFVHGGPIAVDQRPTPRDTPFFLGYGRYAASMGAVGVTVDHRLHGLADYARAADDLAEAVELVRADPRVDGERIALWFFSTGGPLAADWLAAPPPWLRCVAATYPALAPLPGWESVEPRFRPVDTVGTADGPPVVLTRAGLEHPVFTATVEAFLTAAKERGAHVEVVDAPHGHHAFELVDPTDESRAVVARSMRAVLARLGD
;
A
#
# COMPACT_ATOMS: atom_id res chain seq x y z
N MET A 1 -29.20 23.40 -4.29
CA MET A 1 -28.55 23.58 -2.98
C MET A 1 -28.14 22.21 -2.51
N THR A 2 -26.86 22.07 -2.17
CA THR A 2 -26.21 20.78 -1.85
C THR A 2 -25.93 20.76 -0.34
N ALA A 3 -26.14 19.61 0.28
CA ALA A 3 -25.81 19.38 1.68
C ALA A 3 -24.64 18.39 1.79
N PHE A 4 -23.63 18.75 2.57
CA PHE A 4 -22.48 17.89 2.87
C PHE A 4 -22.61 17.32 4.27
N VAL A 5 -22.57 16.00 4.40
CA VAL A 5 -22.44 15.30 5.69
C VAL A 5 -20.99 14.87 5.84
N LEU A 6 -20.28 15.45 6.80
CA LEU A 6 -18.83 15.27 6.98
C LEU A 6 -18.59 14.36 8.18
N VAL A 7 -18.00 13.19 7.93
CA VAL A 7 -17.86 12.12 8.91
C VAL A 7 -16.38 11.81 9.13
N SER A 8 -15.94 11.98 10.37
CA SER A 8 -14.53 11.91 10.76
C SER A 8 -14.01 10.50 10.99
N ASP A 9 -12.69 10.37 10.99
CA ASP A 9 -11.97 9.15 11.35
C ASP A 9 -12.02 8.84 12.86
N THR A 10 -11.53 7.66 13.24
CA THR A 10 -11.38 7.17 14.61
C THR A 10 -10.85 8.22 15.57
N PHE A 11 -11.31 8.14 16.82
CA PHE A 11 -10.92 9.01 17.93
C PHE A 11 -11.29 10.49 17.82
N THR A 12 -11.73 10.97 16.66
CA THR A 12 -12.07 12.39 16.44
C THR A 12 -13.58 12.62 16.47
N GLY A 13 -14.04 13.82 16.10
CA GLY A 13 -15.45 14.17 16.00
C GLY A 13 -15.69 15.25 14.94
N GLY A 14 -16.89 15.82 14.88
CA GLY A 14 -17.23 16.85 13.91
C GLY A 14 -16.35 18.11 13.99
N TRP A 15 -15.69 18.33 15.13
CA TRP A 15 -14.82 19.47 15.36
C TRP A 15 -13.65 19.57 14.36
N VAL A 16 -13.13 18.45 13.82
CA VAL A 16 -12.03 18.49 12.82
C VAL A 16 -12.48 19.14 11.51
N TRP A 17 -13.79 19.21 11.26
CA TRP A 17 -14.38 19.74 10.04
C TRP A 17 -14.86 21.18 10.16
N GLU A 18 -14.70 21.84 11.32
CA GLU A 18 -15.28 23.16 11.58
C GLU A 18 -14.94 24.20 10.51
N GLU A 19 -13.67 24.30 10.13
CA GLU A 19 -13.20 25.27 9.13
C GLU A 19 -13.71 24.91 7.72
N THR A 20 -13.57 23.64 7.31
CA THR A 20 -14.09 23.15 6.03
C THR A 20 -15.61 23.38 5.93
N ALA A 21 -16.37 23.09 6.99
CA ALA A 21 -17.81 23.31 7.04
C ALA A 21 -18.19 24.79 6.97
N ALA A 22 -17.40 25.68 7.61
CA ALA A 22 -17.62 27.12 7.52
C ALA A 22 -17.42 27.63 6.08
N LEU A 23 -16.39 27.14 5.38
CA LEU A 23 -16.10 27.48 3.99
C LEU A 23 -17.19 26.97 3.02
N LEU A 24 -17.65 25.73 3.19
CA LEU A 24 -18.78 25.17 2.42
C LEU A 24 -20.06 26.00 2.61
N ARG A 25 -20.36 26.41 3.85
CA ARG A 25 -21.51 27.27 4.15
C ARG A 25 -21.36 28.66 3.54
N ALA A 26 -20.16 29.24 3.56
CA ALA A 26 -19.87 30.51 2.92
C ALA A 26 -20.08 30.45 1.39
N ALA A 27 -19.85 29.28 0.78
CA ALA A 27 -20.14 29.01 -0.63
C ALA A 27 -21.63 28.70 -0.92
N GLY A 28 -22.51 28.73 0.09
CA GLY A 28 -23.95 28.56 -0.06
C GLY A 28 -24.45 27.11 0.03
N ALA A 29 -23.61 26.18 0.47
CA ALA A 29 -24.02 24.81 0.77
C ALA A 29 -24.51 24.66 2.23
N GLU A 30 -25.26 23.60 2.50
CA GLU A 30 -25.43 23.12 3.87
C GLU A 30 -24.25 22.21 4.23
N ALA A 31 -23.75 22.30 5.46
CA ALA A 31 -22.67 21.43 5.92
C ALA A 31 -22.96 20.92 7.34
N TYR A 32 -22.83 19.62 7.53
CA TYR A 32 -23.13 18.89 8.76
C TYR A 32 -21.88 18.13 9.21
N PRO A 33 -20.99 18.76 9.99
CA PRO A 33 -19.90 18.07 10.65
C PRO A 33 -20.47 17.16 11.75
N VAL A 34 -20.27 15.85 11.63
CA VAL A 34 -20.91 14.85 12.51
C VAL A 34 -19.92 14.33 13.55
N THR A 35 -20.28 14.45 14.83
CA THR A 35 -19.75 13.57 15.89
C THR A 35 -20.72 12.41 16.09
N LEU A 36 -20.26 11.18 15.83
CA LEU A 36 -21.07 9.96 16.01
C LEU A 36 -21.07 9.51 17.48
N THR A 37 -22.06 8.68 17.85
CA THR A 37 -22.22 8.17 19.22
C THR A 37 -20.92 7.54 19.74
N GLY A 38 -20.46 7.94 20.92
CA GLY A 38 -19.28 7.36 21.54
C GLY A 38 -17.94 7.85 20.97
N MET A 39 -17.93 8.82 20.05
CA MET A 39 -16.72 9.44 19.51
C MET A 39 -16.59 10.91 19.95
N GLY A 40 -15.36 11.45 19.87
CA GLY A 40 -15.06 12.86 20.14
C GLY A 40 -15.70 13.43 21.41
N ASP A 41 -16.44 14.53 21.26
CA ASP A 41 -17.16 15.20 22.33
C ASP A 41 -18.37 14.40 22.86
N ARG A 42 -18.81 13.37 22.12
CA ARG A 42 -19.89 12.43 22.50
C ARG A 42 -19.38 11.11 23.11
N ARG A 43 -18.10 11.04 23.50
CA ARG A 43 -17.49 9.84 24.12
C ARG A 43 -18.26 9.26 25.32
N ALA A 44 -18.96 10.10 26.08
CA ALA A 44 -19.74 9.69 27.23
C ALA A 44 -21.03 8.92 26.87
N GLU A 45 -21.44 8.96 25.61
CA GLU A 45 -22.61 8.26 25.09
C GLU A 45 -22.30 6.81 24.68
N ALA A 46 -21.03 6.40 24.72
CA ALA A 46 -20.64 5.03 24.44
C ALA A 46 -21.24 4.06 25.48
N GLY A 47 -21.91 3.01 24.98
CA GLY A 47 -22.42 1.90 25.78
C GLY A 47 -21.91 0.54 25.27
N PRO A 48 -22.21 -0.56 25.98
CA PRO A 48 -21.74 -1.91 25.61
C PRO A 48 -22.17 -2.41 24.21
N GLY A 49 -23.14 -1.75 23.57
CA GLY A 49 -23.61 -2.08 22.22
C GLY A 49 -23.35 -0.99 21.18
N THR A 50 -22.53 0.03 21.49
CA THR A 50 -22.16 1.05 20.52
C THR A 50 -21.26 0.43 19.44
N GLY A 51 -21.80 0.30 18.24
CA GLY A 51 -21.17 -0.38 17.12
C GLY A 51 -21.33 0.35 15.79
N LEU A 52 -20.85 -0.27 14.71
CA LEU A 52 -20.95 0.29 13.36
C LEU A 52 -22.41 0.53 12.96
N GLU A 53 -23.31 -0.38 13.33
CA GLU A 53 -24.74 -0.26 13.05
C GLU A 53 -25.35 1.01 13.69
N THR A 54 -24.98 1.33 14.93
CA THR A 54 -25.42 2.56 15.61
C THR A 54 -25.05 3.80 14.80
N HIS A 55 -23.82 3.82 14.27
CA HIS A 55 -23.31 4.94 13.49
C HIS A 55 -24.02 5.04 12.13
N ILE A 56 -24.33 3.91 11.48
CA ILE A 56 -25.10 3.87 10.24
C ILE A 56 -26.52 4.41 10.46
N GLU A 57 -27.20 3.96 11.51
CA GLU A 57 -28.57 4.41 11.84
C GLU A 57 -28.63 5.92 12.11
N GLU A 58 -27.64 6.49 12.82
CA GLU A 58 -27.54 7.93 13.00
C GLU A 58 -27.41 8.69 11.68
N LEU A 59 -26.54 8.24 10.79
CA LEU A 59 -26.37 8.89 9.48
C LEU A 59 -27.60 8.74 8.60
N VAL A 60 -28.28 7.59 8.64
CA VAL A 60 -29.56 7.40 7.93
C VAL A 60 -30.61 8.40 8.43
N GLY A 61 -30.76 8.53 9.75
CA GLY A 61 -31.69 9.48 10.34
C GLY A 61 -31.37 10.94 9.96
N LEU A 62 -30.08 11.31 9.95
CA LEU A 62 -29.64 12.63 9.49
C LEU A 62 -29.97 12.86 8.02
N VAL A 63 -29.65 11.91 7.14
CA VAL A 63 -29.94 11.98 5.70
C VAL A 63 -31.43 12.13 5.42
N ASP A 64 -32.27 11.42 6.16
CA ASP A 64 -33.73 11.50 6.03
C ASP A 64 -34.29 12.88 6.47
N GLY A 65 -33.58 13.57 7.37
CA GLY A 65 -33.94 14.91 7.85
C GLY A 65 -33.47 16.06 6.96
N ILE A 66 -32.51 15.84 6.07
CA ILE A 66 -31.98 16.88 5.17
C ILE A 66 -32.99 17.17 4.06
N THR A 67 -33.26 18.45 3.80
CA THR A 67 -34.22 18.89 2.76
C THR A 67 -33.56 19.35 1.45
N ALA A 68 -32.24 19.59 1.46
CA ALA A 68 -31.46 19.99 0.28
C ALA A 68 -31.61 18.99 -0.88
N ALA A 69 -31.70 19.45 -2.13
CA ALA A 69 -31.95 18.56 -3.27
C ALA A 69 -30.87 17.47 -3.44
N GLU A 70 -29.62 17.81 -3.16
CA GLU A 70 -28.48 16.91 -3.29
C GLU A 70 -27.81 16.69 -1.94
N VAL A 71 -27.55 15.43 -1.59
CA VAL A 71 -26.82 15.06 -0.38
C VAL A 71 -25.50 14.39 -0.78
N VAL A 72 -24.39 14.96 -0.32
CA VAL A 72 -23.05 14.42 -0.49
C VAL A 72 -22.57 13.88 0.85
N LEU A 73 -22.24 12.60 0.90
CA LEU A 73 -21.67 11.97 2.09
C LEU A 73 -20.16 11.93 1.97
N VAL A 74 -19.46 12.57 2.91
CA VAL A 74 -18.00 12.67 2.94
C VAL A 74 -17.51 11.85 4.13
N GLY A 75 -16.70 10.83 3.87
CA GLY A 75 -16.08 10.00 4.91
C GLY A 75 -14.56 10.13 4.87
N HIS A 76 -13.95 10.31 6.04
CA HIS A 76 -12.51 10.27 6.25
C HIS A 76 -12.16 9.09 7.16
N GLY A 77 -11.19 8.28 6.76
CA GLY A 77 -10.79 7.07 7.51
C GLY A 77 -11.98 6.15 7.85
N TYR A 78 -12.13 5.81 9.13
CA TYR A 78 -13.27 5.05 9.68
C TYR A 78 -14.62 5.62 9.26
N GLY A 79 -14.76 6.94 9.12
CA GLY A 79 -16.00 7.61 8.72
C GLY A 79 -16.57 7.08 7.40
N LEU A 80 -15.77 6.45 6.55
CA LEU A 80 -16.25 5.79 5.33
C LEU A 80 -17.18 4.62 5.60
N TYR A 81 -16.96 3.83 6.65
CA TYR A 81 -17.76 2.65 6.95
C TYR A 81 -19.25 3.01 7.19
N PRO A 82 -19.58 3.92 8.12
CA PRO A 82 -20.97 4.33 8.30
C PRO A 82 -21.50 5.14 7.10
N VAL A 83 -20.66 5.92 6.40
CA VAL A 83 -21.06 6.62 5.17
C VAL A 83 -21.54 5.64 4.09
N PHE A 84 -20.79 4.58 3.81
CA PHE A 84 -21.18 3.56 2.82
C PHE A 84 -22.43 2.80 3.27
N GLY A 85 -22.55 2.46 4.55
CA GLY A 85 -23.76 1.82 5.09
C GLY A 85 -25.02 2.70 4.95
N ALA A 86 -24.90 4.00 5.23
CA ALA A 86 -26.00 4.94 5.07
C ALA A 86 -26.34 5.19 3.59
N ALA A 87 -25.32 5.34 2.74
CA ALA A 87 -25.48 5.49 1.31
C ALA A 87 -26.18 4.30 0.67
N ASP A 88 -25.85 3.07 1.08
CA ASP A 88 -26.48 1.86 0.58
C ASP A 88 -27.97 1.80 0.94
N ARG A 89 -28.34 2.21 2.17
CA ARG A 89 -29.74 2.26 2.62
C ARG A 89 -30.54 3.42 2.05
N ARG A 90 -29.87 4.46 1.55
CA ARG A 90 -30.46 5.70 1.04
C ARG A 90 -29.91 6.08 -0.33
N ALA A 91 -29.64 5.09 -1.18
CA ALA A 91 -29.04 5.31 -2.50
C ALA A 91 -29.89 6.26 -3.38
N GLY A 92 -31.22 6.26 -3.23
CA GLY A 92 -32.09 7.20 -3.94
C GLY A 92 -32.03 8.66 -3.45
N ARG A 93 -31.36 8.92 -2.31
CA ARG A 93 -31.24 10.25 -1.69
C ARG A 93 -29.84 10.84 -1.81
N VAL A 94 -28.81 9.98 -1.86
CA VAL A 94 -27.41 10.37 -1.91
C VAL A 94 -27.00 10.64 -3.36
N ALA A 95 -26.49 11.85 -3.61
CA ALA A 95 -26.01 12.26 -4.92
C ALA A 95 -24.58 11.77 -5.19
N ARG A 96 -23.74 11.72 -4.15
CA ARG A 96 -22.33 11.30 -4.25
C ARG A 96 -21.77 10.88 -2.90
N ILE A 97 -20.82 9.94 -2.94
CA ILE A 97 -19.92 9.62 -1.84
C ILE A 97 -18.55 10.24 -2.12
N VAL A 98 -17.94 10.89 -1.14
CA VAL A 98 -16.56 11.36 -1.20
C VAL A 98 -15.73 10.63 -0.14
N SER A 99 -14.70 9.92 -0.59
CA SER A 99 -13.75 9.18 0.24
C SER A 99 -12.49 10.02 0.39
N VAL A 100 -12.23 10.51 1.61
CA VAL A 100 -11.07 11.37 1.90
C VAL A 100 -9.95 10.50 2.46
N ASP A 101 -8.87 10.45 1.69
CA ASP A 101 -7.60 9.78 1.97
C ASP A 101 -7.70 8.33 2.46
N THR A 102 -8.74 7.61 2.04
CA THR A 102 -8.96 6.20 2.33
C THR A 102 -9.81 5.59 1.22
N GLY A 103 -9.50 4.35 0.83
CA GLY A 103 -10.27 3.62 -0.19
C GLY A 103 -11.66 3.20 0.29
N PRO A 104 -12.61 2.96 -0.63
CA PRO A 104 -13.96 2.53 -0.27
C PRO A 104 -13.95 1.11 0.36
N PRO A 105 -14.66 0.89 1.48
CA PRO A 105 -14.72 -0.44 2.10
C PRO A 105 -15.55 -1.43 1.28
N GLY A 106 -15.14 -2.69 1.29
CA GLY A 106 -15.84 -3.80 0.67
C GLY A 106 -16.98 -4.39 1.52
N PRO A 107 -17.93 -5.12 0.91
CA PRO A 107 -18.96 -5.85 1.66
C PRO A 107 -18.36 -6.86 2.64
N GLY A 108 -18.80 -6.84 3.90
CA GLY A 108 -18.33 -7.73 4.96
C GLY A 108 -17.00 -7.31 5.59
N GLU A 109 -16.36 -6.24 5.11
CA GLU A 109 -15.14 -5.72 5.72
C GLU A 109 -15.41 -5.07 7.07
N THR A 110 -14.42 -5.19 7.96
CA THR A 110 -14.40 -4.60 9.31
C THR A 110 -13.36 -3.49 9.33
N ALA A 111 -13.67 -2.32 9.92
CA ALA A 111 -12.77 -1.17 9.90
C ALA A 111 -11.41 -1.41 10.55
N VAL A 112 -11.30 -2.37 11.47
CA VAL A 112 -10.02 -2.79 12.07
C VAL A 112 -8.99 -3.27 11.03
N ARG A 113 -9.42 -3.67 9.83
CA ARG A 113 -8.48 -4.04 8.74
C ARG A 113 -7.76 -2.83 8.19
N SER A 114 -8.44 -1.69 8.11
CA SER A 114 -7.91 -0.41 7.60
C SER A 114 -7.11 0.37 8.65
N VAL A 115 -7.17 -0.02 9.93
CA VAL A 115 -6.38 0.62 11.00
C VAL A 115 -4.88 0.34 10.78
N PRO A 116 -4.03 1.39 10.67
CA PRO A 116 -2.61 1.18 10.39
C PRO A 116 -1.83 0.61 11.59
N ASP A 117 -2.19 0.99 12.82
CA ASP A 117 -1.47 0.56 14.03
C ASP A 117 -1.75 -0.93 14.36
N PRO A 118 -0.75 -1.83 14.29
CA PRO A 118 -0.95 -3.25 14.54
C PRO A 118 -1.35 -3.57 15.98
N GLU A 119 -0.99 -2.72 16.94
CA GLU A 119 -1.30 -2.94 18.38
C GLU A 119 -2.81 -2.94 18.61
N VAL A 120 -3.58 -2.28 17.75
CA VAL A 120 -5.05 -2.25 17.82
C VAL A 120 -5.64 -3.63 17.51
N ARG A 121 -5.08 -4.34 16.53
CA ARG A 121 -5.53 -5.71 16.20
C ARG A 121 -5.19 -6.68 17.32
N GLU A 122 -4.01 -6.56 17.91
CA GLU A 122 -3.60 -7.37 19.06
C GLU A 122 -4.48 -7.10 20.28
N LEU A 123 -4.76 -5.82 20.55
CA LEU A 123 -5.65 -5.40 21.62
C LEU A 123 -7.02 -6.04 21.48
N LEU A 124 -7.64 -5.93 20.31
CA LEU A 124 -8.99 -6.44 20.04
C LEU A 124 -9.02 -7.98 19.98
N ALA A 125 -7.92 -8.63 19.60
CA ALA A 125 -7.81 -10.09 19.69
C ALA A 125 -7.82 -10.59 21.14
N GLY A 126 -7.16 -9.86 22.06
CA GLY A 126 -7.12 -10.20 23.48
C GLY A 126 -8.34 -9.69 24.28
N ARG A 127 -8.93 -8.58 23.86
CA ARG A 127 -10.03 -7.87 24.55
C ARG A 127 -11.04 -7.33 23.52
N PRO A 128 -11.91 -8.19 22.95
CA PRO A 128 -12.75 -7.83 21.79
C PRO A 128 -13.77 -6.70 22.07
N ASP A 129 -14.15 -6.50 23.32
CA ASP A 129 -15.12 -5.48 23.73
C ASP A 129 -14.46 -4.23 24.34
N ALA A 130 -13.12 -4.20 24.46
CA ALA A 130 -12.43 -3.07 25.08
C ALA A 130 -12.36 -1.88 24.10
N PRO A 131 -12.72 -0.66 24.53
CA PRO A 131 -12.55 0.52 23.68
C PRO A 131 -11.06 0.70 23.35
N VAL A 132 -10.78 1.04 22.10
CA VAL A 132 -9.43 1.32 21.64
C VAL A 132 -9.03 2.71 22.14
N PRO A 133 -7.92 2.84 22.90
CA PRO A 133 -7.48 4.15 23.37
C PRO A 133 -7.04 5.02 22.19
N PRO A 134 -7.15 6.36 22.30
CA PRO A 134 -6.60 7.26 21.29
C PRO A 134 -5.07 7.15 21.22
N PRO A 135 -4.45 7.64 20.13
CA PRO A 135 -3.00 7.67 19.99
C PRO A 135 -2.35 8.45 21.13
N ALA A 136 -1.18 8.00 21.58
CA ALA A 136 -0.41 8.75 22.56
C ALA A 136 0.10 10.08 21.96
N PRO A 137 0.33 11.13 22.76
CA PRO A 137 0.91 12.37 22.27
C PRO A 137 2.20 12.13 21.47
N GLY A 138 2.33 12.77 20.31
CA GLY A 138 3.44 12.61 19.38
C GLY A 138 3.42 11.34 18.52
N THR A 139 2.38 10.49 18.61
CA THR A 139 2.30 9.22 17.85
C THR A 139 1.23 9.21 16.76
N TRP A 140 0.58 10.36 16.49
CA TRP A 140 -0.45 10.49 15.47
C TRP A 140 0.02 10.15 14.05
N SER A 141 1.32 10.25 13.76
CA SER A 141 1.87 9.81 12.48
C SER A 141 1.67 8.31 12.21
N ARG A 142 1.49 7.46 13.24
CA ARG A 142 1.13 6.05 13.07
C ARG A 142 -0.29 5.87 12.53
N TRP A 143 -1.12 6.90 12.60
CA TRP A 143 -2.52 6.92 12.17
C TRP A 143 -2.72 7.70 10.86
N GLY A 144 -1.62 8.06 10.19
CA GLY A 144 -1.60 8.80 8.94
C GLY A 144 -0.67 10.02 9.03
N SER A 145 -0.06 10.37 7.90
CA SER A 145 0.87 11.50 7.78
C SER A 145 0.27 12.78 8.38
N VAL A 146 1.02 13.41 9.28
CA VAL A 146 0.67 14.71 9.89
C VAL A 146 1.26 15.89 9.12
N GLU A 147 1.78 15.64 7.92
CA GLU A 147 2.42 16.67 7.11
C GLU A 147 1.44 17.79 6.75
N GLY A 148 1.88 19.03 7.00
CA GLY A 148 1.10 20.25 6.78
C GLY A 148 0.12 20.60 7.90
N VAL A 149 -0.08 19.74 8.91
CA VAL A 149 -0.97 20.07 10.04
C VAL A 149 -0.29 21.09 10.97
N PRO A 150 -0.91 22.24 11.25
CA PRO A 150 -0.35 23.22 12.18
C PRO A 150 -0.16 22.66 13.60
N ALA A 151 0.84 23.15 14.32
CA ALA A 151 1.18 22.64 15.66
C ALA A 151 0.01 22.78 16.65
N GLU A 152 -0.73 23.89 16.60
CA GLU A 152 -1.92 24.14 17.40
C GLU A 152 -3.07 23.16 17.07
N ALA A 153 -3.19 22.74 15.81
CA ALA A 153 -4.18 21.77 15.39
C ALA A 153 -3.79 20.36 15.85
N LEU A 154 -2.50 20.01 15.84
CA LEU A 154 -1.99 18.77 16.41
C LEU A 154 -2.23 18.69 17.92
N VAL A 155 -1.98 19.78 18.66
CA VAL A 155 -2.29 19.84 20.10
C VAL A 155 -3.78 19.62 20.35
N ARG A 156 -4.65 20.25 19.54
CA ARG A 156 -6.11 20.04 19.64
C ARG A 156 -6.49 18.59 19.33
N LEU A 157 -5.91 18.01 18.27
CA LEU A 157 -6.11 16.62 17.88
C LEU A 157 -5.76 15.65 19.01
N GLU A 158 -4.64 15.87 19.69
CA GLU A 158 -4.24 15.10 20.85
C GLU A 158 -5.18 15.30 22.06
N SER A 159 -5.58 16.54 22.35
CA SER A 159 -6.36 16.84 23.56
C SER A 159 -7.83 16.43 23.47
N GLU A 160 -8.40 16.47 22.27
CA GLU A 160 -9.82 16.19 22.02
C GLU A 160 -10.07 14.74 21.55
N ALA A 161 -9.01 13.93 21.45
CA ALA A 161 -9.10 12.53 21.08
C ALA A 161 -9.89 11.72 22.12
N ALA A 162 -10.82 10.90 21.65
CA ALA A 162 -11.62 10.02 22.50
C ALA A 162 -11.35 8.54 22.20
N PRO A 163 -11.50 7.62 23.17
CA PRO A 163 -11.45 6.19 22.89
C PRO A 163 -12.50 5.77 21.86
N GLN A 164 -12.14 4.86 20.95
CA GLN A 164 -13.03 4.32 19.93
C GLN A 164 -13.78 3.09 20.47
N PRO A 165 -15.13 3.03 20.39
CA PRO A 165 -15.88 1.83 20.78
C PRO A 165 -15.52 0.62 19.90
N ALA A 166 -15.23 -0.54 20.50
CA ALA A 166 -14.70 -1.70 19.77
C ALA A 166 -15.62 -2.18 18.63
N GLY A 167 -16.94 -2.21 18.86
CA GLY A 167 -17.94 -2.67 17.88
C GLY A 167 -17.91 -1.87 16.59
N THR A 168 -17.48 -0.61 16.62
CA THR A 168 -17.33 0.22 15.41
C THR A 168 -16.23 -0.29 14.48
N LEU A 169 -15.20 -0.94 15.03
CA LEU A 169 -14.07 -1.45 14.27
C LEU A 169 -14.22 -2.93 13.91
N THR A 170 -14.94 -3.70 14.70
CA THR A 170 -15.02 -5.17 14.59
C THR A 170 -16.30 -5.67 13.92
N GLU A 171 -17.36 -4.88 13.86
CA GLU A 171 -18.58 -5.28 13.15
C GLU A 171 -18.39 -5.23 11.63
N PRO A 172 -18.87 -6.26 10.89
CA PRO A 172 -18.75 -6.28 9.44
C PRO A 172 -19.75 -5.33 8.78
N LEU A 173 -19.28 -4.54 7.82
CA LEU A 173 -20.12 -3.66 7.02
C LEU A 173 -21.05 -4.46 6.12
N ARG A 174 -22.36 -4.38 6.36
CA ARG A 174 -23.37 -5.08 5.56
C ARG A 174 -23.93 -4.14 4.49
N LEU A 175 -23.71 -4.48 3.22
CA LEU A 175 -24.20 -3.74 2.06
C LEU A 175 -25.14 -4.61 1.23
N THR A 176 -26.24 -4.02 0.75
CA THR A 176 -27.15 -4.62 -0.22
C THR A 176 -26.61 -4.56 -1.65
N GLY A 177 -25.65 -3.67 -1.90
CA GLY A 177 -25.05 -3.41 -3.20
C GLY A 177 -25.59 -2.14 -3.89
N ALA A 178 -26.57 -1.46 -3.28
CA ALA A 178 -27.15 -0.24 -3.82
C ALA A 178 -26.11 0.91 -3.89
N ALA A 179 -25.18 0.98 -2.93
CA ALA A 179 -24.12 1.99 -2.95
C ALA A 179 -23.14 1.83 -4.13
N ALA A 180 -23.02 0.64 -4.72
CA ALA A 180 -22.09 0.38 -5.83
C ALA A 180 -22.45 1.16 -7.11
N ALA A 181 -23.70 1.58 -7.26
CA ALA A 181 -24.13 2.39 -8.40
C ALA A 181 -23.89 3.90 -8.21
N LEU A 182 -23.53 4.34 -7.00
CA LEU A 182 -23.43 5.76 -6.70
C LEU A 182 -22.14 6.38 -7.27
N PRO A 183 -22.22 7.63 -7.76
CA PRO A 183 -21.03 8.43 -8.04
C PRO A 183 -20.15 8.50 -6.79
N THR A 184 -18.86 8.23 -6.97
CA THR A 184 -17.88 8.19 -5.89
C THR A 184 -16.67 9.04 -6.28
N THR A 185 -16.21 9.88 -5.37
CA THR A 185 -14.97 10.65 -5.54
C THR A 185 -13.95 10.24 -4.50
N GLY A 186 -12.71 9.96 -4.92
CA GLY A 186 -11.56 9.83 -4.02
C GLY A 186 -10.80 11.16 -3.93
N VAL A 187 -10.54 11.64 -2.71
CA VAL A 187 -9.61 12.75 -2.45
C VAL A 187 -8.34 12.13 -1.88
N LEU A 188 -7.26 12.19 -2.65
CA LEU A 188 -5.99 11.50 -2.39
C LEU A 188 -5.00 12.48 -1.76
N CYS A 189 -4.46 12.19 -0.58
CA CYS A 189 -3.46 13.05 0.05
C CYS A 189 -2.04 12.57 -0.29
N ALA A 190 -1.34 13.33 -1.14
CA ALA A 190 -0.06 12.95 -1.72
C ALA A 190 1.05 12.73 -0.68
N ALA A 191 1.08 13.54 0.39
CA ALA A 191 2.05 13.37 1.47
C ALA A 191 1.70 12.20 2.42
N ASN A 192 0.52 11.58 2.26
CA ASN A 192 0.18 10.30 2.86
C ASN A 192 0.34 9.12 1.88
N GLY A 193 1.01 9.33 0.74
CA GLY A 193 1.35 8.28 -0.22
C GLY A 193 0.24 7.93 -1.21
N GLN A 194 -0.87 8.67 -1.22
CA GLN A 194 -1.96 8.48 -2.18
C GLN A 194 -1.88 9.53 -3.28
N SER A 195 -1.83 9.09 -4.54
CA SER A 195 -1.80 9.97 -5.70
C SER A 195 -2.65 9.41 -6.83
N ILE A 196 -3.03 10.27 -7.77
CA ILE A 196 -3.68 9.84 -9.02
C ILE A 196 -2.79 8.84 -9.75
N ALA A 197 -1.48 9.07 -9.78
CA ALA A 197 -0.52 8.18 -10.41
C ALA A 197 -0.47 6.78 -9.73
N MET A 198 -0.62 6.71 -8.40
CA MET A 198 -0.77 5.42 -7.69
C MET A 198 -2.07 4.70 -8.04
N VAL A 199 -3.18 5.43 -8.21
CA VAL A 199 -4.44 4.86 -8.69
C VAL A 199 -4.28 4.31 -10.10
N GLU A 200 -3.64 5.06 -11.00
CA GLU A 200 -3.38 4.62 -12.38
C GLU A 200 -2.46 3.41 -12.44
N MET A 201 -1.41 3.38 -11.61
CA MET A 201 -0.55 2.20 -11.46
C MET A 201 -1.33 0.98 -10.97
N ALA A 202 -2.21 1.15 -9.98
CA ALA A 202 -3.06 0.08 -9.48
C ALA A 202 -4.04 -0.42 -10.55
N VAL A 203 -4.67 0.49 -11.31
CA VAL A 203 -5.53 0.16 -12.45
C VAL A 203 -4.75 -0.61 -13.52
N ALA A 204 -3.56 -0.13 -13.89
CA ALA A 204 -2.71 -0.74 -14.89
C ALA A 204 -2.23 -2.15 -14.50
N SER A 205 -2.11 -2.43 -13.19
CA SER A 205 -1.79 -3.77 -12.72
C SER A 205 -2.89 -4.80 -13.05
N GLY A 206 -4.15 -4.39 -13.24
CA GLY A 206 -5.23 -5.23 -13.76
C GLY A 206 -6.08 -6.07 -12.79
N PRO A 207 -5.81 -6.24 -11.47
CA PRO A 207 -6.77 -6.89 -10.57
C PRO A 207 -8.17 -6.25 -10.62
N PRO A 208 -9.25 -7.06 -10.61
CA PRO A 208 -10.61 -6.57 -10.76
C PRO A 208 -11.00 -5.46 -9.77
N GLN A 209 -10.48 -5.53 -8.54
CA GLN A 209 -10.77 -4.55 -7.49
C GLN A 209 -10.26 -3.13 -7.82
N PHE A 210 -9.24 -2.99 -8.67
CA PHE A 210 -8.72 -1.69 -9.09
C PHE A 210 -9.32 -1.23 -10.41
N ARG A 211 -9.67 -2.16 -11.31
CA ARG A 211 -10.34 -1.83 -12.59
C ARG A 211 -11.63 -1.05 -12.40
N VAL A 212 -12.33 -1.26 -11.29
CA VAL A 212 -13.55 -0.52 -10.90
C VAL A 212 -13.35 1.01 -10.94
N PHE A 213 -12.14 1.49 -10.66
CA PHE A 213 -11.80 2.93 -10.64
C PHE A 213 -11.83 3.59 -12.03
N THR A 214 -11.90 2.80 -13.11
CA THR A 214 -12.06 3.31 -14.49
C THR A 214 -13.52 3.57 -14.88
N GLU A 215 -14.48 3.08 -14.08
CA GLU A 215 -15.91 3.27 -14.32
C GLU A 215 -16.28 4.76 -14.30
N GLU A 216 -17.29 5.14 -15.09
CA GLU A 216 -17.72 6.54 -15.22
C GLU A 216 -18.15 7.19 -13.91
N ARG A 217 -18.50 6.40 -12.90
CA ARG A 217 -18.92 6.87 -11.58
C ARG A 217 -17.77 7.39 -10.71
N PHE A 218 -16.52 7.03 -11.00
CA PHE A 218 -15.36 7.41 -10.20
C PHE A 218 -14.70 8.70 -10.68
N ARG A 219 -14.35 9.56 -9.72
CA ARG A 219 -13.51 10.74 -9.93
C ARG A 219 -12.44 10.80 -8.85
N PHE A 220 -11.31 11.42 -9.17
CA PHE A 220 -10.20 11.59 -8.23
C PHE A 220 -9.73 13.03 -8.19
N PHE A 221 -9.41 13.50 -6.99
CA PHE A 221 -8.67 14.73 -6.75
C PHE A 221 -7.44 14.38 -5.94
N GLU A 222 -6.41 15.21 -6.07
CA GLU A 222 -5.17 15.07 -5.31
C GLU A 222 -4.92 16.37 -4.53
N LEU A 223 -4.52 16.23 -3.27
CA LEU A 223 -4.12 17.33 -2.39
C LEU A 223 -2.69 17.10 -1.91
N ALA A 224 -1.87 18.15 -1.93
CA ALA A 224 -0.47 18.11 -1.51
C ALA A 224 -0.33 18.20 0.02
N THR A 225 -0.93 17.24 0.73
CA THR A 225 -0.99 17.24 2.20
C THR A 225 -0.98 15.83 2.77
N GLY A 226 -0.89 15.70 4.10
CA GLY A 226 -0.98 14.43 4.82
C GLY A 226 -2.43 13.96 5.02
N HIS A 227 -2.62 13.04 5.96
CA HIS A 227 -3.89 12.35 6.20
C HIS A 227 -5.02 13.25 6.73
N TRP A 228 -4.71 14.48 7.16
CA TRP A 228 -5.65 15.38 7.84
C TRP A 228 -5.95 16.66 7.05
N PRO A 229 -6.46 16.58 5.80
CA PRO A 229 -6.65 17.75 4.93
C PRO A 229 -7.62 18.79 5.51
N MET A 230 -8.54 18.38 6.39
CA MET A 230 -9.46 19.28 7.09
C MET A 230 -8.78 20.18 8.13
N LEU A 231 -7.56 19.82 8.56
CA LEU A 231 -6.74 20.61 9.49
C LEU A 231 -5.57 21.31 8.78
N SER A 232 -5.01 20.71 7.73
CA SER A 232 -3.84 21.24 7.03
C SER A 232 -4.19 22.19 5.88
N VAL A 233 -5.20 21.85 5.07
CA VAL A 233 -5.60 22.61 3.86
C VAL A 233 -7.12 22.72 3.72
N PRO A 234 -7.86 23.20 4.75
CA PRO A 234 -9.32 23.20 4.77
C PRO A 234 -9.96 24.00 3.62
N ALA A 235 -9.30 25.07 3.15
CA ALA A 235 -9.73 25.85 1.99
C ALA A 235 -9.72 25.02 0.69
N GLU A 236 -8.59 24.38 0.39
CA GLU A 236 -8.44 23.53 -0.80
C GLU A 236 -9.37 22.32 -0.73
N LEU A 237 -9.54 21.72 0.47
CA LEU A 237 -10.48 20.63 0.66
C LEU A 237 -11.92 21.06 0.39
N ALA A 238 -12.36 22.23 0.89
CA ALA A 238 -13.70 22.74 0.64
C ALA A 238 -13.95 22.98 -0.86
N GLU A 239 -12.96 23.52 -1.59
CA GLU A 239 -13.03 23.68 -3.04
C GLU A 239 -13.17 22.32 -3.75
N VAL A 240 -12.33 21.34 -3.39
CA VAL A 240 -12.41 19.97 -3.93
C VAL A 240 -13.77 19.32 -3.66
N LEU A 241 -14.34 19.50 -2.46
CA LEU A 241 -15.66 18.96 -2.13
C LEU A 241 -16.77 19.58 -2.98
N LEU A 242 -16.69 20.88 -3.29
CA LEU A 242 -17.63 21.55 -4.17
C LEU A 242 -17.49 21.05 -5.63
N SER A 243 -16.27 20.94 -6.15
CA SER A 243 -16.01 20.38 -7.48
C SER A 243 -16.46 18.92 -7.58
N ALA A 244 -16.21 18.12 -6.53
CA ALA A 244 -16.68 16.75 -6.45
C ALA A 244 -18.21 16.68 -6.50
N ALA A 245 -18.92 17.54 -5.75
CA ALA A 245 -20.38 17.62 -5.82
C ALA A 245 -20.90 17.96 -7.22
N ALA A 246 -20.18 18.80 -7.96
CA ALA A 246 -20.47 19.12 -9.37
C ALA A 246 -20.12 17.97 -10.35
N GLY A 247 -19.50 16.88 -9.88
CA GLY A 247 -19.14 15.72 -10.69
C GLY A 247 -17.81 15.85 -11.44
N GLU A 248 -17.00 16.84 -11.07
CA GLU A 248 -15.68 17.09 -11.61
C GLU A 248 -14.63 16.13 -11.00
N GLY A 249 -13.40 16.19 -11.55
CA GLY A 249 -12.24 15.44 -11.07
C GLY A 249 -11.60 14.58 -12.17
N HIS A 250 -10.43 14.05 -11.86
CA HIS A 250 -9.70 13.15 -12.75
C HIS A 250 -10.43 11.83 -12.92
N ARG A 251 -10.44 11.28 -14.13
CA ARG A 251 -10.94 9.94 -14.40
C ARG A 251 -9.74 9.05 -14.70
N ALA A 252 -9.55 8.02 -13.87
CA ALA A 252 -8.55 7.01 -14.16
C ALA A 252 -8.88 6.35 -15.51
N THR A 253 -7.89 6.29 -16.39
CA THR A 253 -8.05 5.69 -17.71
C THR A 253 -7.60 4.23 -17.66
N PRO A 254 -8.29 3.33 -18.37
CA PRO A 254 -7.73 2.01 -18.61
C PRO A 254 -6.45 2.17 -19.46
N PRO A 255 -5.45 1.29 -19.29
CA PRO A 255 -4.28 1.27 -20.19
C PRO A 255 -4.72 1.12 -21.65
N GLU A 256 -4.03 1.78 -22.58
CA GLU A 256 -4.31 1.67 -24.01
C GLU A 256 -3.95 0.24 -24.53
N GLY A 257 -4.91 -0.47 -25.13
CA GLY A 257 -4.67 -1.74 -25.86
C GLY A 257 -5.53 -2.94 -25.40
N ASP A 258 -5.67 -3.93 -26.29
CA ASP A 258 -6.51 -5.14 -26.11
C ASP A 258 -5.88 -6.19 -25.15
N GLY A 259 -4.69 -5.93 -24.59
CA GLY A 259 -3.86 -6.94 -23.92
C GLY A 259 -4.21 -7.30 -22.47
N HIS A 260 -5.23 -6.68 -21.87
CA HIS A 260 -5.34 -6.62 -20.40
C HIS A 260 -6.69 -7.04 -19.83
N GLU A 261 -7.35 -8.04 -20.43
CA GLU A 261 -8.39 -8.77 -19.69
C GLU A 261 -7.82 -9.48 -18.44
N GLN A 262 -6.51 -9.74 -18.41
CA GLN A 262 -5.84 -10.54 -17.40
C GLN A 262 -4.94 -9.70 -16.46
N PRO A 263 -4.99 -9.93 -15.13
CA PRO A 263 -4.11 -9.29 -14.16
C PRO A 263 -2.61 -9.47 -14.46
N SER A 264 -1.80 -8.45 -14.18
CA SER A 264 -0.37 -8.39 -14.50
C SER A 264 0.44 -9.54 -13.91
N HIS A 265 0.08 -9.98 -12.70
CA HIS A 265 0.73 -11.12 -12.03
C HIS A 265 0.51 -12.47 -12.74
N LEU A 266 -0.36 -12.52 -13.75
CA LEU A 266 -0.55 -13.69 -14.61
C LEU A 266 0.07 -13.52 -16.01
N LEU A 267 0.63 -12.36 -16.32
CA LEU A 267 1.34 -12.14 -17.58
C LEU A 267 2.60 -13.02 -17.63
N PRO A 268 2.98 -13.52 -18.83
CA PRO A 268 4.13 -14.38 -18.98
C PRO A 268 5.44 -13.66 -18.62
N PHE A 269 6.45 -14.42 -18.21
CA PHE A 269 7.79 -13.88 -18.07
C PHE A 269 8.30 -13.35 -19.41
N LEU A 270 9.03 -12.24 -19.35
CA LEU A 270 9.44 -11.52 -20.55
C LEU A 270 10.29 -12.37 -21.48
N LEU A 271 11.29 -13.11 -20.96
CA LEU A 271 12.22 -13.87 -21.78
C LEU A 271 11.69 -15.28 -22.08
N ASP A 272 11.93 -15.75 -23.30
CA ASP A 272 11.74 -17.15 -23.65
C ASP A 272 12.87 -17.99 -23.01
N VAL A 273 12.50 -18.80 -22.03
CA VAL A 273 13.45 -19.58 -21.22
C VAL A 273 13.05 -21.06 -21.22
N PRO A 274 14.03 -21.98 -21.26
CA PRO A 274 13.72 -23.40 -21.22
C PRO A 274 12.87 -23.78 -20.01
N GLU A 275 11.83 -24.56 -20.25
CA GLU A 275 11.06 -25.19 -19.17
C GLU A 275 11.98 -26.03 -18.29
N ARG A 276 11.89 -25.79 -16.97
CA ARG A 276 12.59 -26.59 -15.96
C ARG A 276 11.62 -26.93 -14.83
N PRO A 277 11.66 -28.17 -14.30
CA PRO A 277 10.86 -28.54 -13.14
C PRO A 277 11.27 -27.70 -11.94
N ARG A 278 10.33 -27.52 -11.01
CA ARG A 278 10.60 -26.87 -9.73
C ARG A 278 10.40 -27.87 -8.59
N GLU A 279 11.28 -27.81 -7.61
CA GLU A 279 11.21 -28.65 -6.41
C GLU A 279 10.82 -27.79 -5.21
N ARG A 280 9.68 -28.10 -4.59
CA ARG A 280 9.14 -27.33 -3.47
C ARG A 280 9.66 -27.86 -2.13
N VAL A 281 10.23 -26.97 -1.34
CA VAL A 281 10.64 -27.24 0.05
C VAL A 281 10.15 -26.10 0.93
N GLY A 282 9.07 -26.35 1.68
CA GLY A 282 8.45 -25.34 2.53
C GLY A 282 7.99 -24.10 1.73
N ARG A 283 8.63 -22.96 2.00
CA ARG A 283 8.32 -21.66 1.37
C ARG A 283 9.06 -21.39 0.06
N VAL A 284 10.02 -22.23 -0.30
CA VAL A 284 10.84 -22.04 -1.51
C VAL A 284 10.55 -23.09 -2.58
N ASP A 285 10.70 -22.67 -3.83
CA ASP A 285 10.80 -23.57 -4.98
C ASP A 285 12.18 -23.41 -5.63
N LEU A 286 12.88 -24.52 -5.84
CA LEU A 286 14.19 -24.57 -6.47
C LEU A 286 14.07 -24.96 -7.94
N HIS A 287 14.69 -24.16 -8.80
CA HIS A 287 14.94 -24.45 -10.21
C HIS A 287 16.41 -24.77 -10.37
N LEU A 288 16.72 -26.04 -10.67
CA LEU A 288 18.09 -26.52 -10.72
C LEU A 288 18.70 -26.40 -12.13
N PRO A 289 19.98 -26.02 -12.24
CA PRO A 289 20.71 -26.06 -13.50
C PRO A 289 21.11 -27.50 -13.87
N ASP A 290 21.42 -27.75 -15.14
CA ASP A 290 21.99 -29.03 -15.58
C ASP A 290 23.50 -29.05 -15.29
N ALA A 291 23.86 -29.25 -14.02
CA ALA A 291 25.24 -29.26 -13.57
C ALA A 291 25.48 -30.40 -12.57
N GLU A 292 26.72 -30.92 -12.56
CA GLU A 292 27.18 -31.82 -11.51
C GLU A 292 27.68 -31.01 -10.31
N GLY A 293 27.20 -31.38 -9.11
CA GLY A 293 27.63 -30.77 -7.85
C GLY A 293 26.91 -29.47 -7.47
N PRO A 294 27.29 -28.87 -6.32
CA PRO A 294 26.63 -27.68 -5.78
C PRO A 294 26.85 -26.44 -6.65
N ARG A 295 25.82 -25.60 -6.79
CA ARG A 295 25.84 -24.38 -7.61
C ARG A 295 25.42 -23.16 -6.80
N PRO A 296 25.94 -21.95 -7.11
CA PRO A 296 25.49 -20.73 -6.44
C PRO A 296 24.00 -20.51 -6.66
N ALA A 297 23.33 -19.82 -5.74
CA ALA A 297 21.89 -19.60 -5.79
C ALA A 297 21.50 -18.11 -5.88
N ILE A 298 20.36 -17.85 -6.52
CA ILE A 298 19.70 -16.54 -6.56
C ILE A 298 18.30 -16.70 -5.97
N VAL A 299 18.02 -16.01 -4.87
CA VAL A 299 16.69 -16.00 -4.23
C VAL A 299 15.93 -14.75 -4.66
N PHE A 300 14.82 -14.94 -5.38
CA PHE A 300 13.95 -13.85 -5.86
C PHE A 300 12.84 -13.56 -4.84
N VAL A 301 12.88 -12.35 -4.27
CA VAL A 301 12.01 -11.88 -3.19
C VAL A 301 10.99 -10.88 -3.74
N HIS A 302 9.72 -11.26 -3.72
CA HIS A 302 8.63 -10.46 -4.26
C HIS A 302 8.30 -9.22 -3.40
N GLY A 303 7.57 -8.27 -3.99
CA GLY A 303 6.98 -7.15 -3.25
C GLY A 303 5.63 -7.49 -2.60
N GLY A 304 5.08 -6.55 -1.85
CA GLY A 304 3.75 -6.63 -1.26
C GLY A 304 3.24 -5.27 -0.76
N PRO A 305 2.23 -5.23 0.11
CA PRO A 305 1.51 -6.37 0.65
C PRO A 305 0.72 -7.15 -0.42
N ILE A 306 0.63 -8.47 -0.26
CA ILE A 306 -0.16 -9.35 -1.12
C ILE A 306 -1.38 -9.85 -0.36
N ALA A 307 -2.56 -9.86 -0.97
CA ALA A 307 -3.75 -10.37 -0.31
C ALA A 307 -3.58 -11.84 0.08
N VAL A 308 -4.03 -12.21 1.29
CA VAL A 308 -3.86 -13.56 1.87
C VAL A 308 -4.45 -14.66 0.96
N ASP A 309 -5.54 -14.34 0.27
CA ASP A 309 -6.29 -15.21 -0.62
C ASP A 309 -5.88 -15.07 -2.09
N GLN A 310 -4.96 -14.17 -2.45
CA GLN A 310 -4.48 -14.05 -3.83
C GLN A 310 -3.86 -15.37 -4.28
N ARG A 311 -4.35 -15.89 -5.41
CA ARG A 311 -3.80 -17.08 -6.07
C ARG A 311 -3.65 -16.82 -7.58
N PRO A 312 -2.56 -17.30 -8.22
CA PRO A 312 -1.37 -17.93 -7.61
C PRO A 312 -0.65 -16.96 -6.66
N THR A 313 0.06 -17.51 -5.67
CA THR A 313 0.95 -16.68 -4.85
C THR A 313 2.13 -16.21 -5.71
N PRO A 314 2.85 -15.14 -5.33
CA PRO A 314 3.92 -14.59 -6.17
C PRO A 314 4.93 -15.63 -6.65
N ARG A 315 5.40 -16.55 -5.79
CA ARG A 315 6.35 -17.61 -6.23
C ARG A 315 5.80 -18.52 -7.33
N ASP A 316 4.47 -18.65 -7.42
CA ASP A 316 3.77 -19.49 -8.38
C ASP A 316 3.33 -18.73 -9.65
N THR A 317 3.63 -17.43 -9.76
CA THR A 317 3.33 -16.62 -10.95
C THR A 317 4.25 -16.96 -12.12
N PRO A 318 3.79 -16.82 -13.39
CA PRO A 318 4.67 -17.03 -14.55
C PRO A 318 5.94 -16.16 -14.50
N PHE A 319 5.83 -14.95 -13.96
CA PHE A 319 6.93 -14.02 -13.78
C PHE A 319 8.08 -14.58 -12.92
N PHE A 320 7.80 -14.96 -11.67
CA PHE A 320 8.85 -15.47 -10.77
C PHE A 320 9.35 -16.85 -11.19
N LEU A 321 8.47 -17.72 -11.71
CA LEU A 321 8.88 -19.00 -12.29
C LEU A 321 9.84 -18.81 -13.46
N GLY A 322 9.62 -17.77 -14.29
CA GLY A 322 10.51 -17.40 -15.38
C GLY A 322 11.88 -16.96 -14.89
N TYR A 323 11.97 -16.13 -13.85
CA TYR A 323 13.24 -15.77 -13.22
C TYR A 323 14.01 -16.98 -12.67
N GLY A 324 13.30 -17.88 -11.97
CA GLY A 324 13.88 -19.13 -11.46
C GLY A 324 14.48 -19.98 -12.57
N ARG A 325 13.72 -20.19 -13.65
CA ARG A 325 14.18 -20.92 -14.84
C ARG A 325 15.32 -20.21 -15.55
N TYR A 326 15.30 -18.88 -15.62
CA TYR A 326 16.34 -18.11 -16.28
C TYR A 326 17.68 -18.26 -15.57
N ALA A 327 17.72 -18.12 -14.23
CA ALA A 327 18.91 -18.37 -13.43
C ALA A 327 19.45 -19.80 -13.63
N ALA A 328 18.55 -20.80 -13.60
CA ALA A 328 18.88 -22.20 -13.86
C ALA A 328 19.45 -22.44 -15.27
N SER A 329 18.90 -21.80 -16.29
CA SER A 329 19.43 -21.86 -17.65
C SER A 329 20.83 -21.25 -17.78
N MET A 330 21.19 -20.36 -16.86
CA MET A 330 22.50 -19.69 -16.78
C MET A 330 23.45 -20.35 -15.78
N GLY A 331 23.07 -21.52 -15.22
CA GLY A 331 23.97 -22.34 -14.40
C GLY A 331 23.96 -22.03 -12.90
N ALA A 332 23.02 -21.23 -12.40
CA ALA A 332 22.80 -21.00 -10.96
C ALA A 332 21.49 -21.66 -10.50
N VAL A 333 21.34 -21.97 -9.21
CA VAL A 333 20.04 -22.40 -8.68
C VAL A 333 19.13 -21.17 -8.58
N GLY A 334 18.04 -21.16 -9.35
CA GLY A 334 17.01 -20.13 -9.23
C GLY A 334 16.03 -20.49 -8.13
N VAL A 335 15.78 -19.59 -7.18
CA VAL A 335 14.89 -19.86 -6.05
C VAL A 335 13.80 -18.80 -5.98
N THR A 336 12.54 -19.23 -5.98
CA THR A 336 11.40 -18.35 -5.73
C THR A 336 10.86 -18.59 -4.32
N VAL A 337 10.55 -17.53 -3.56
CA VAL A 337 10.08 -17.62 -2.17
C VAL A 337 8.72 -16.94 -1.99
N ASP A 338 7.90 -17.47 -1.10
CA ASP A 338 6.73 -16.76 -0.55
C ASP A 338 7.00 -16.30 0.90
N HIS A 339 6.57 -15.10 1.24
CA HIS A 339 6.59 -14.58 2.62
C HIS A 339 5.24 -13.96 3.02
N ARG A 340 4.98 -13.85 4.32
CA ARG A 340 3.70 -13.35 4.87
C ARG A 340 3.60 -11.83 4.93
N LEU A 341 4.00 -11.12 3.87
CA LEU A 341 3.80 -9.67 3.78
C LEU A 341 2.38 -9.40 3.27
N HIS A 342 1.40 -9.34 4.19
CA HIS A 342 -0.03 -9.15 3.88
C HIS A 342 -0.58 -7.79 4.30
N GLY A 343 0.16 -7.05 5.13
CA GLY A 343 -0.01 -5.63 5.41
C GLY A 343 1.32 -4.96 5.75
N LEU A 344 1.32 -3.63 5.92
CA LEU A 344 2.53 -2.85 6.24
C LEU A 344 3.17 -3.26 7.59
N ALA A 345 2.37 -3.71 8.54
CA ALA A 345 2.89 -4.20 9.82
C ALA A 345 3.57 -5.59 9.73
N ASP A 346 3.47 -6.29 8.60
CA ASP A 346 3.99 -7.65 8.47
C ASP A 346 5.48 -7.70 8.04
N TYR A 347 6.18 -6.57 7.89
CA TYR A 347 7.58 -6.57 7.44
C TYR A 347 8.50 -7.41 8.34
N ALA A 348 8.36 -7.35 9.67
CA ALA A 348 9.10 -8.23 10.58
C ALA A 348 8.86 -9.71 10.30
N ARG A 349 7.58 -10.08 10.19
CA ARG A 349 7.18 -11.46 9.93
C ARG A 349 7.69 -11.95 8.57
N ALA A 350 7.65 -11.09 7.56
CA ALA A 350 8.15 -11.40 6.23
C ALA A 350 9.69 -11.54 6.22
N ALA A 351 10.41 -10.75 7.01
CA ALA A 351 11.85 -10.88 7.19
C ALA A 351 12.21 -12.21 7.87
N ASP A 352 11.47 -12.64 8.89
CA ASP A 352 11.66 -13.95 9.54
C ASP A 352 11.41 -15.10 8.54
N ASP A 353 10.34 -15.02 7.74
CA ASP A 353 10.05 -16.00 6.69
C ASP A 353 11.17 -16.07 5.64
N LEU A 354 11.74 -14.93 5.26
CA LEU A 354 12.84 -14.85 4.30
C LEU A 354 14.12 -15.45 4.88
N ALA A 355 14.44 -15.16 6.15
CA ALA A 355 15.60 -15.75 6.83
C ALA A 355 15.49 -17.28 6.91
N GLU A 356 14.33 -17.82 7.29
CA GLU A 356 14.07 -19.26 7.29
C GLU A 356 14.21 -19.87 5.88
N ALA A 357 13.66 -19.20 4.87
CA ALA A 357 13.75 -19.63 3.47
C ALA A 357 15.21 -19.69 2.98
N VAL A 358 16.03 -18.69 3.32
CA VAL A 358 17.44 -18.64 2.94
C VAL A 358 18.23 -19.77 3.60
N GLU A 359 17.97 -20.08 4.88
CA GLU A 359 18.62 -21.21 5.55
C GLU A 359 18.22 -22.56 4.94
N LEU A 360 16.95 -22.73 4.50
CA LEU A 360 16.52 -23.91 3.76
C LEU A 360 17.28 -24.05 2.43
N VAL A 361 17.48 -22.95 1.71
CA VAL A 361 18.26 -22.93 0.46
C VAL A 361 19.72 -23.30 0.71
N ARG A 362 20.34 -22.72 1.74
CA ARG A 362 21.74 -23.01 2.12
C ARG A 362 21.97 -24.45 2.55
N ALA A 363 20.95 -25.10 3.12
CA ALA A 363 21.01 -26.47 3.56
C ALA A 363 20.82 -27.51 2.43
N ASP A 364 20.35 -27.11 1.24
CA ASP A 364 20.20 -28.03 0.12
C ASP A 364 21.59 -28.44 -0.41
N PRO A 365 21.91 -29.75 -0.49
CA PRO A 365 23.24 -30.22 -0.88
C PRO A 365 23.62 -29.90 -2.33
N ARG A 366 22.68 -29.43 -3.16
CA ARG A 366 22.90 -28.99 -4.55
C ARG A 366 23.13 -27.49 -4.66
N VAL A 367 23.00 -26.76 -3.55
CA VAL A 367 23.30 -25.34 -3.45
C VAL A 367 24.67 -25.16 -2.82
N ASP A 368 25.48 -24.30 -3.42
CA ASP A 368 26.67 -23.77 -2.77
C ASP A 368 26.25 -22.69 -1.76
N GLY A 369 26.07 -23.10 -0.50
CA GLY A 369 25.60 -22.25 0.59
C GLY A 369 26.53 -21.08 0.95
N GLU A 370 27.72 -20.98 0.33
CA GLU A 370 28.69 -19.90 0.50
C GLU A 370 28.67 -18.88 -0.65
N ARG A 371 27.81 -19.10 -1.65
CA ARG A 371 27.63 -18.22 -2.82
C ARG A 371 26.16 -18.01 -3.15
N ILE A 372 25.53 -17.08 -2.42
CA ILE A 372 24.12 -16.73 -2.63
C ILE A 372 23.96 -15.24 -2.93
N ALA A 373 23.03 -14.93 -3.84
CA ALA A 373 22.50 -13.60 -4.05
C ALA A 373 21.03 -13.51 -3.63
N LEU A 374 20.62 -12.39 -3.04
CA LEU A 374 19.23 -12.08 -2.73
C LEU A 374 18.75 -10.96 -3.66
N TRP A 375 17.63 -11.16 -4.36
CA TRP A 375 17.13 -10.23 -5.37
C TRP A 375 15.72 -9.76 -5.03
N PHE A 376 15.58 -8.48 -4.64
CA PHE A 376 14.34 -7.88 -4.19
C PHE A 376 13.62 -7.11 -5.31
N PHE A 377 12.29 -7.17 -5.35
CA PHE A 377 11.47 -6.48 -6.35
C PHE A 377 10.48 -5.51 -5.69
N SER A 378 10.31 -4.32 -6.26
CA SER A 378 9.35 -3.31 -5.78
C SER A 378 9.46 -3.07 -4.27
N THR A 379 8.33 -3.10 -3.57
CA THR A 379 8.16 -2.97 -2.13
C THR A 379 8.71 -4.15 -1.32
N GLY A 380 9.35 -5.13 -1.96
CA GLY A 380 10.20 -6.11 -1.29
C GLY A 380 11.55 -5.51 -0.88
N GLY A 381 11.95 -4.38 -1.47
CA GLY A 381 13.22 -3.69 -1.20
C GLY A 381 13.49 -3.40 0.29
N PRO A 382 12.52 -2.99 1.13
CA PRO A 382 12.75 -2.79 2.56
C PRO A 382 13.26 -4.04 3.29
N LEU A 383 12.92 -5.25 2.83
CA LEU A 383 13.43 -6.51 3.40
C LEU A 383 14.94 -6.70 3.18
N ALA A 384 15.57 -5.93 2.30
CA ALA A 384 17.02 -5.94 2.12
C ALA A 384 17.78 -5.30 3.31
N ALA A 385 17.10 -4.53 4.16
CA ALA A 385 17.75 -3.69 5.16
C ALA A 385 18.62 -4.48 6.15
N ASP A 386 18.12 -5.61 6.66
CA ASP A 386 18.84 -6.47 7.62
C ASP A 386 20.08 -7.09 6.96
N TRP A 387 19.98 -7.50 5.70
CA TRP A 387 21.07 -8.11 4.93
C TRP A 387 22.17 -7.11 4.57
N LEU A 388 21.83 -5.84 4.42
CA LEU A 388 22.80 -4.76 4.20
C LEU A 388 23.45 -4.30 5.50
N ALA A 389 22.68 -4.28 6.60
CA ALA A 389 23.17 -3.87 7.92
C ALA A 389 24.19 -4.86 8.51
N ALA A 390 23.92 -6.16 8.36
CA ALA A 390 24.75 -7.24 8.91
C ALA A 390 24.93 -8.35 7.88
N PRO A 391 25.66 -8.10 6.78
CA PRO A 391 25.81 -9.06 5.70
C PRO A 391 26.54 -10.31 6.17
N PRO A 392 25.95 -11.51 6.02
CA PRO A 392 26.65 -12.73 6.35
C PRO A 392 27.76 -13.02 5.32
N PRO A 393 28.84 -13.71 5.69
CA PRO A 393 30.02 -13.90 4.83
C PRO A 393 29.75 -14.69 3.54
N TRP A 394 28.66 -15.46 3.51
CA TRP A 394 28.22 -16.21 2.33
C TRP A 394 27.44 -15.36 1.32
N LEU A 395 26.94 -14.19 1.71
CA LEU A 395 26.13 -13.32 0.86
C LEU A 395 27.04 -12.58 -0.12
N ARG A 396 26.90 -12.89 -1.41
CA ARG A 396 27.78 -12.34 -2.45
C ARG A 396 27.21 -11.13 -3.16
N CYS A 397 25.89 -10.98 -3.15
CA CYS A 397 25.23 -9.87 -3.83
C CYS A 397 23.83 -9.61 -3.27
N VAL A 398 23.49 -8.34 -3.14
CA VAL A 398 22.10 -7.88 -3.01
C VAL A 398 21.69 -7.25 -4.32
N ALA A 399 20.65 -7.77 -4.97
CA ALA A 399 20.10 -7.20 -6.18
C ALA A 399 18.73 -6.60 -5.90
N ALA A 400 18.38 -5.54 -6.63
CA ALA A 400 17.07 -4.93 -6.51
C ALA A 400 16.58 -4.39 -7.86
N THR A 401 15.31 -4.63 -8.20
CA THR A 401 14.70 -4.13 -9.45
C THR A 401 13.46 -3.30 -9.13
N TYR A 402 13.43 -2.07 -9.69
CA TYR A 402 12.42 -1.03 -9.41
C TYR A 402 12.03 -0.92 -7.91
N PRO A 403 13.00 -0.96 -6.97
CA PRO A 403 12.69 -1.15 -5.56
C PRO A 403 12.17 0.12 -4.89
N ALA A 404 11.39 -0.07 -3.82
CA ALA A 404 11.35 0.91 -2.74
C ALA A 404 12.54 0.64 -1.80
N LEU A 405 13.42 1.63 -1.58
CA LEU A 405 14.61 1.50 -0.72
C LEU A 405 14.48 2.26 0.63
N ALA A 406 13.26 2.70 0.91
CA ALA A 406 12.75 3.15 2.19
C ALA A 406 11.22 2.96 2.19
N PRO A 407 10.56 2.94 3.36
CA PRO A 407 9.09 3.03 3.42
C PRO A 407 8.61 4.27 2.67
N LEU A 408 7.54 4.09 1.88
CA LEU A 408 6.92 5.17 1.10
C LEU A 408 6.16 6.14 2.04
N PRO A 409 5.80 7.35 1.59
CA PRO A 409 4.95 8.24 2.39
C PRO A 409 3.66 7.54 2.85
N GLY A 410 3.21 7.79 4.09
CA GLY A 410 2.05 7.10 4.68
C GLY A 410 2.33 5.69 5.23
N TRP A 411 3.59 5.22 5.19
CA TRP A 411 4.00 3.91 5.69
C TRP A 411 4.70 3.98 7.06
N GLU A 412 4.28 4.89 7.92
CA GLU A 412 4.88 5.12 9.25
C GLU A 412 4.69 3.93 10.21
N SER A 413 3.79 3.00 9.88
CA SER A 413 3.63 1.73 10.61
C SER A 413 4.75 0.71 10.33
N VAL A 414 5.53 0.89 9.25
CA VAL A 414 6.69 0.04 8.96
C VAL A 414 7.81 0.36 9.94
N GLU A 415 8.37 -0.67 10.59
CA GLU A 415 9.43 -0.47 11.58
C GLU A 415 10.64 0.28 10.99
N PRO A 416 11.25 1.22 11.74
CA PRO A 416 12.37 2.03 11.25
C PRO A 416 13.59 1.23 10.76
N ARG A 417 13.75 -0.03 11.17
CA ARG A 417 14.84 -0.90 10.72
C ARG A 417 14.74 -1.31 9.25
N PHE A 418 13.54 -1.27 8.65
CA PHE A 418 13.30 -1.62 7.24
C PHE A 418 13.60 -0.46 6.29
N ARG A 419 14.79 0.12 6.42
CA ARG A 419 15.23 1.29 5.65
C ARG A 419 16.60 1.02 5.03
N PRO A 420 16.68 0.35 3.87
CA PRO A 420 17.93 0.08 3.17
C PRO A 420 18.82 1.33 2.97
N VAL A 421 18.21 2.52 2.79
CA VAL A 421 18.93 3.80 2.73
C VAL A 421 19.80 4.06 3.96
N ASP A 422 19.38 3.62 5.14
CA ASP A 422 20.09 3.83 6.40
C ASP A 422 21.14 2.74 6.66
N THR A 423 20.97 1.57 6.05
CA THR A 423 21.79 0.37 6.28
C THR A 423 22.73 0.01 5.15
N VAL A 424 22.70 0.72 4.02
CA VAL A 424 23.64 0.49 2.91
C VAL A 424 25.09 0.53 3.42
N GLY A 425 25.81 -0.57 3.15
CA GLY A 425 27.10 -0.86 3.74
C GLY A 425 28.26 0.03 3.26
N THR A 426 29.48 -0.36 3.62
CA THR A 426 30.73 0.25 3.13
C THR A 426 31.29 -0.54 1.94
N ALA A 427 32.49 -0.19 1.48
CA ALA A 427 33.21 -0.94 0.44
C ALA A 427 33.42 -2.43 0.77
N ASP A 428 33.42 -2.81 2.06
CA ASP A 428 33.57 -4.19 2.51
C ASP A 428 32.23 -4.97 2.57
N GLY A 429 31.10 -4.29 2.32
CA GLY A 429 29.78 -4.90 2.25
C GLY A 429 29.51 -5.63 0.94
N PRO A 430 28.39 -6.38 0.83
CA PRO A 430 28.05 -7.06 -0.41
C PRO A 430 27.78 -6.03 -1.52
N PRO A 431 28.28 -6.26 -2.75
CA PRO A 431 27.96 -5.41 -3.88
C PRO A 431 26.46 -5.43 -4.18
N VAL A 432 25.94 -4.25 -4.54
CA VAL A 432 24.54 -4.06 -4.91
C VAL A 432 24.39 -3.97 -6.42
N VAL A 433 23.48 -4.75 -7.02
CA VAL A 433 23.06 -4.59 -8.42
C VAL A 433 21.67 -3.97 -8.42
N LEU A 434 21.56 -2.70 -8.86
CA LEU A 434 20.33 -1.93 -8.83
C LEU A 434 19.79 -1.71 -10.24
N THR A 435 18.65 -2.31 -10.56
CA THR A 435 17.94 -2.10 -11.82
C THR A 435 16.88 -1.00 -11.65
N ARG A 436 17.03 0.11 -12.39
CA ARG A 436 16.12 1.26 -12.31
C ARG A 436 15.18 1.34 -13.51
N ALA A 437 13.91 1.62 -13.26
CA ALA A 437 12.96 2.06 -14.26
C ALA A 437 13.12 3.57 -14.49
N GLY A 438 13.25 4.00 -15.75
CA GLY A 438 13.46 5.40 -16.11
C GLY A 438 12.18 6.24 -16.10
N LEU A 439 11.03 5.60 -16.27
CA LEU A 439 9.68 6.19 -16.15
C LEU A 439 9.02 5.76 -14.83
N GLU A 440 9.82 5.67 -13.77
CA GLU A 440 9.39 5.25 -12.44
C GLU A 440 8.56 6.32 -11.72
N HIS A 441 7.64 5.87 -10.86
CA HIS A 441 6.82 6.78 -10.07
C HIS A 441 7.70 7.61 -9.11
N PRO A 442 7.45 8.93 -8.96
CA PRO A 442 8.31 9.84 -8.20
C PRO A 442 8.66 9.37 -6.78
N VAL A 443 7.71 8.77 -6.04
CA VAL A 443 8.00 8.27 -4.68
C VAL A 443 9.02 7.13 -4.66
N PHE A 444 9.02 6.23 -5.64
CA PHE A 444 10.03 5.17 -5.72
C PHE A 444 11.39 5.76 -6.11
N THR A 445 11.39 6.64 -7.12
CA THR A 445 12.58 7.39 -7.56
C THR A 445 13.25 8.10 -6.39
N ALA A 446 12.49 8.80 -5.55
CA ALA A 446 13.02 9.50 -4.39
C ALA A 446 13.75 8.55 -3.41
N THR A 447 13.20 7.36 -3.14
CA THR A 447 13.87 6.38 -2.27
C THR A 447 15.17 5.85 -2.89
N VAL A 448 15.18 5.65 -4.21
CA VAL A 448 16.36 5.17 -4.95
C VAL A 448 17.46 6.23 -4.97
N GLU A 449 17.12 7.50 -5.22
CA GLU A 449 18.08 8.61 -5.20
C GLU A 449 18.71 8.80 -3.82
N ALA A 450 17.90 8.71 -2.76
CA ALA A 450 18.39 8.75 -1.39
C ALA A 450 19.35 7.60 -1.09
N PHE A 451 19.00 6.37 -1.50
CA PHE A 451 19.88 5.20 -1.35
C PHE A 451 21.21 5.36 -2.10
N LEU A 452 21.18 5.81 -3.36
CA LEU A 452 22.39 6.02 -4.15
C LEU A 452 23.29 7.10 -3.56
N THR A 453 22.69 8.15 -2.99
CA THR A 453 23.42 9.19 -2.25
C THR A 453 24.11 8.60 -1.02
N ALA A 454 23.38 7.88 -0.18
CA ALA A 454 23.93 7.23 1.01
C ALA A 454 25.02 6.20 0.67
N ALA A 455 24.82 5.41 -0.40
CA ALA A 455 25.79 4.45 -0.88
C ALA A 455 27.11 5.12 -1.30
N LYS A 456 27.01 6.24 -2.03
CA LYS A 456 28.17 7.03 -2.44
C LYS A 456 28.90 7.62 -1.24
N GLU A 457 28.19 8.15 -0.26
CA GLU A 457 28.77 8.72 0.96
C GLU A 457 29.50 7.67 1.80
N ARG A 458 29.01 6.43 1.82
CA ARG A 458 29.58 5.31 2.58
C ARG A 458 30.60 4.48 1.79
N GLY A 459 30.78 4.78 0.50
CA GLY A 459 31.69 4.05 -0.40
C GLY A 459 31.21 2.64 -0.76
N ALA A 460 29.91 2.38 -0.68
CA ALA A 460 29.33 1.09 -1.05
C ALA A 460 29.45 0.82 -2.56
N HIS A 461 29.66 -0.44 -2.93
CA HIS A 461 29.71 -0.83 -4.33
C HIS A 461 28.30 -1.02 -4.90
N VAL A 462 27.84 -0.06 -5.71
CA VAL A 462 26.55 -0.15 -6.42
C VAL A 462 26.76 -0.13 -7.93
N GLU A 463 26.31 -1.17 -8.61
CA GLU A 463 26.24 -1.27 -10.06
C GLU A 463 24.81 -0.96 -10.51
N VAL A 464 24.63 0.10 -11.29
CA VAL A 464 23.31 0.55 -11.76
C VAL A 464 23.06 0.05 -13.18
N VAL A 465 21.89 -0.54 -13.38
CA VAL A 465 21.39 -1.05 -14.66
C VAL A 465 20.09 -0.31 -15.00
N ASP A 466 20.14 0.60 -15.96
CA ASP A 466 18.98 1.43 -16.32
C ASP A 466 18.09 0.80 -17.40
N ALA A 467 16.77 0.87 -17.22
CA ALA A 467 15.73 0.74 -18.23
C ALA A 467 15.13 2.13 -18.53
N PRO A 468 15.74 2.95 -19.39
CA PRO A 468 15.36 4.35 -19.59
C PRO A 468 13.88 4.58 -19.92
N HIS A 469 13.25 3.66 -20.63
CA HIS A 469 11.85 3.74 -21.03
C HIS A 469 10.94 2.78 -20.27
N GLY A 470 11.46 2.09 -19.25
CA GLY A 470 10.68 1.17 -18.43
C GLY A 470 9.90 1.91 -17.35
N HIS A 471 8.64 1.52 -17.17
CA HIS A 471 7.80 1.85 -16.02
C HIS A 471 8.07 0.89 -14.85
N HIS A 472 7.37 1.11 -13.73
CA HIS A 472 7.34 0.14 -12.64
C HIS A 472 6.91 -1.23 -13.14
N ALA A 473 7.67 -2.29 -12.81
CA ALA A 473 7.47 -3.64 -13.34
C ALA A 473 7.52 -3.72 -14.89
N PHE A 474 8.41 -2.95 -15.53
CA PHE A 474 8.62 -2.91 -16.98
C PHE A 474 8.76 -4.31 -17.64
N GLU A 475 9.19 -5.33 -16.91
CA GLU A 475 9.26 -6.70 -17.41
C GLU A 475 7.88 -7.28 -17.77
N LEU A 476 6.83 -6.79 -17.12
CA LEU A 476 5.44 -7.20 -17.33
C LEU A 476 4.68 -6.21 -18.21
N VAL A 477 4.87 -4.91 -17.97
CA VAL A 477 4.04 -3.86 -18.59
C VAL A 477 4.67 -3.27 -19.86
N ASP A 478 5.99 -3.36 -20.03
CA ASP A 478 6.71 -2.86 -21.20
C ASP A 478 7.51 -4.00 -21.87
N PRO A 479 6.88 -4.97 -22.56
CA PRO A 479 7.56 -6.16 -23.09
C PRO A 479 8.43 -5.90 -24.35
N THR A 480 9.27 -4.88 -24.28
CA THR A 480 10.13 -4.37 -25.35
C THR A 480 11.47 -5.09 -25.42
N ASP A 481 12.20 -4.93 -26.54
CA ASP A 481 13.57 -5.41 -26.67
C ASP A 481 14.54 -4.74 -25.69
N GLU A 482 14.28 -3.49 -25.30
CA GLU A 482 15.04 -2.79 -24.26
C GLU A 482 14.86 -3.50 -22.91
N SER A 483 13.62 -3.76 -22.51
CA SER A 483 13.29 -4.49 -21.28
C SER A 483 13.97 -5.86 -21.24
N ARG A 484 13.96 -6.60 -22.37
CA ARG A 484 14.65 -7.90 -22.51
C ARG A 484 16.15 -7.77 -22.28
N ALA A 485 16.77 -6.75 -22.88
CA ALA A 485 18.19 -6.49 -22.75
C ALA A 485 18.58 -6.08 -21.32
N VAL A 486 17.74 -5.30 -20.64
CA VAL A 486 17.93 -4.89 -19.24
C VAL A 486 17.88 -6.11 -18.33
N VAL A 487 16.83 -6.94 -18.40
CA VAL A 487 16.71 -8.16 -17.59
C VAL A 487 17.93 -9.06 -17.78
N ALA A 488 18.35 -9.27 -19.02
CA ALA A 488 19.53 -10.07 -19.32
C ALA A 488 20.83 -9.46 -18.78
N ARG A 489 20.97 -8.13 -18.80
CA ARG A 489 22.13 -7.42 -18.23
C ARG A 489 22.15 -7.52 -16.71
N SER A 490 21.02 -7.30 -16.04
CA SER A 490 20.91 -7.43 -14.58
C SER A 490 21.24 -8.84 -14.12
N MET A 491 20.72 -9.87 -14.81
CA MET A 491 21.02 -11.28 -14.49
C MET A 491 22.53 -11.57 -14.60
N ARG A 492 23.18 -11.11 -15.69
CA ARG A 492 24.63 -11.28 -15.86
C ARG A 492 25.43 -10.55 -14.79
N ALA A 493 25.03 -9.34 -14.40
CA ALA A 493 25.68 -8.58 -13.35
C ALA A 493 25.62 -9.31 -12.00
N VAL A 494 24.46 -9.87 -11.65
CA VAL A 494 24.30 -10.69 -10.43
C VAL A 494 25.15 -11.96 -10.49
N LEU A 495 25.08 -12.71 -11.60
CA LEU A 495 25.87 -13.94 -11.77
C LEU A 495 27.38 -13.68 -11.71
N ALA A 496 27.87 -12.54 -12.21
CA ALA A 496 29.28 -12.18 -12.11
C ALA A 496 29.75 -12.03 -10.66
N ARG A 497 28.85 -11.72 -9.72
CA ARG A 497 29.17 -11.64 -8.28
C ARG A 497 29.08 -12.99 -7.56
N LEU A 498 28.43 -13.97 -8.20
CA LEU A 498 28.39 -15.36 -7.75
C LEU A 498 29.52 -16.22 -8.34
N GLY A 499 30.34 -15.64 -9.22
CA GLY A 499 31.54 -16.28 -9.77
C GLY A 499 32.56 -16.65 -8.69
N ASP A 500 33.58 -17.42 -9.09
CA ASP A 500 34.54 -18.08 -8.20
C ASP A 500 35.25 -17.16 -7.18
#